data_AF-A0A8J3MQ30-F1
#
_entry.id   AF-A0A8J3MQ30-F1
#
_cell.length_a   1.000
_cell.length_b   1.000
_cell.length_c   1.000
_cell.angle_alpha   90.00
_cell.angle_beta   90.00
_cell.angle_gamma   90.00
#
_symmetry.space_group_name_H-M   'P 1'
#
loop_
_entity.id
_entity.type
_entity.pdbx_description
1 polymer ?
#
loop_
_entity_poly.entity_id
_entity_poly.type
_entity_poly.pdbx_seq_one_letter_code
_entity_poly.pdbx_strand_id
1 'polypeptide(L)'
;MASGNYARKRASQTAEVTTTQIPLRATRNLPAVQPAAGPWDDEEVTTDIRPARTRTTAVTKRVQKPKARPLESRQISVRRRPKVIDEYAPHPLQRHRPWLNPLIYSSAIGLIFLAVLLWAGIAQRPGVPQLLPNYGGKVYDIQVGGNQATTWQTPKPIPTKVPTSKGPYSVLGKPTISASFINRVLANAGSPAAGKGQAMYDLGVKYGIDPVYALAFYQHESTFGTRGEAQATLSLGNLRCIPDRECIDQDRGGYAKFRSWEDGFESWYKLIRNLYIAQWGLNTIDKIIPRYAPSADNNNEQAYISSLKTAVNAWRAGKL
;
A
#
# COMPACT_ATOMS: atom_id res chain seq x y z
N MET A 1 48.17 -5.02 56.17
CA MET A 1 47.76 -3.62 56.42
C MET A 1 47.05 -3.09 55.17
N ALA A 2 45.93 -2.35 55.37
CA ALA A 2 45.06 -1.65 54.40
C ALA A 2 44.31 -2.53 53.36
N SER A 3 43.01 -2.85 53.42
CA SER A 3 41.75 -2.08 53.64
C SER A 3 41.44 -1.04 52.56
N GLY A 4 40.37 -1.27 51.80
CA GLY A 4 39.80 -0.34 50.82
C GLY A 4 38.43 -0.79 50.31
N ASN A 5 37.42 -0.75 51.19
CA ASN A 5 35.99 -0.90 50.88
C ASN A 5 35.45 0.33 50.13
N TYR A 6 34.72 0.13 49.04
CA TYR A 6 33.81 1.15 48.50
C TYR A 6 32.41 0.56 48.33
N ALA A 7 31.55 0.85 49.32
CA ALA A 7 30.12 0.61 49.27
C ALA A 7 29.44 1.74 48.48
N ARG A 8 28.72 1.39 47.40
CA ARG A 8 27.90 2.34 46.64
C ARG A 8 26.46 2.29 47.16
N LYS A 9 26.02 3.40 47.78
CA LYS A 9 24.64 3.63 48.25
C LYS A 9 23.65 3.52 47.09
N ARG A 10 22.61 2.71 47.29
CA ARG A 10 21.37 2.66 46.49
C ARG A 10 20.47 3.81 46.94
N ALA A 11 20.05 4.66 46.02
CA ALA A 11 18.97 5.61 46.25
C ALA A 11 17.63 4.89 45.98
N SER A 12 16.78 4.81 46.99
CA SER A 12 15.39 4.38 46.87
C SER A 12 14.58 5.50 46.21
N GLN A 13 13.95 5.21 45.08
CA GLN A 13 12.91 6.06 44.51
C GLN A 13 11.55 5.52 44.94
N THR A 14 10.85 6.35 45.70
CA THR A 14 9.48 6.18 46.17
C THR A 14 8.53 6.18 44.96
N ALA A 15 7.67 5.16 44.87
CA ALA A 15 6.64 5.08 43.86
C ALA A 15 5.46 6.01 44.23
N GLU A 16 5.23 7.03 43.42
CA GLU A 16 4.07 7.90 43.53
C GLU A 16 2.89 7.26 42.76
N VAL A 17 1.92 6.73 43.50
CA VAL A 17 0.70 6.11 42.96
C VAL A 17 -0.26 7.22 42.56
N THR A 18 -0.32 7.56 41.28
CA THR A 18 -1.36 8.43 40.73
C THR A 18 -2.56 7.58 40.33
N THR A 19 -3.57 7.56 41.20
CA THR A 19 -4.85 6.87 40.98
C THR A 19 -5.74 7.73 40.09
N THR A 20 -5.68 7.54 38.77
CA THR A 20 -6.61 8.21 37.85
C THR A 20 -7.92 7.41 37.79
N GLN A 21 -8.96 7.90 38.48
CA GLN A 21 -10.32 7.37 38.37
C GLN A 21 -10.85 7.59 36.95
N ILE A 22 -11.11 6.48 36.24
CA ILE A 22 -11.77 6.47 34.93
C ILE A 22 -13.28 6.56 35.17
N PRO A 23 -14.02 7.51 34.57
CA PRO A 23 -15.47 7.57 34.71
C PRO A 23 -16.14 6.37 34.03
N LEU A 24 -17.15 5.80 34.72
CA LEU A 24 -17.95 4.67 34.27
C LEU A 24 -18.66 4.99 32.94
N ARG A 25 -18.49 4.06 32.01
CA ARG A 25 -19.03 4.05 30.65
C ARG A 25 -20.55 4.00 30.66
N ALA A 26 -21.22 4.97 30.02
CA ALA A 26 -22.64 4.90 29.73
C ALA A 26 -22.92 3.76 28.73
N THR A 27 -23.52 2.67 29.21
CA THR A 27 -24.05 1.59 28.37
C THR A 27 -25.39 2.01 27.77
N ARG A 28 -25.43 2.23 26.46
CA ARG A 28 -26.67 2.33 25.69
C ARG A 28 -27.22 0.92 25.53
N ASN A 29 -28.30 0.59 26.25
CA ASN A 29 -29.06 -0.64 26.06
C ASN A 29 -29.70 -0.63 24.67
N LEU A 30 -29.31 -1.58 23.82
CA LEU A 30 -30.01 -1.90 22.58
C LEU A 30 -31.01 -3.04 22.88
N PRO A 31 -32.25 -2.98 22.38
CA PRO A 31 -33.22 -4.05 22.61
C PRO A 31 -32.79 -5.34 21.89
N ALA A 32 -33.04 -6.47 22.56
CA ALA A 32 -32.80 -7.80 22.01
C ALA A 32 -33.68 -8.03 20.78
N VAL A 33 -33.05 -8.30 19.64
CA VAL A 33 -33.73 -8.80 18.44
C VAL A 33 -34.03 -10.28 18.67
N GLN A 34 -35.32 -10.61 18.77
CA GLN A 34 -35.81 -11.98 18.73
C GLN A 34 -35.69 -12.53 17.30
N PRO A 35 -35.23 -13.77 17.10
CA PRO A 35 -35.30 -14.40 15.79
C PRO A 35 -36.73 -14.91 15.55
N ALA A 36 -37.41 -14.33 14.57
CA ALA A 36 -38.66 -14.89 14.04
C ALA A 36 -38.31 -16.08 13.13
N ALA A 37 -38.75 -17.26 13.55
CA ALA A 37 -38.81 -18.45 12.71
C ALA A 37 -40.06 -18.38 11.83
N GLY A 38 -39.92 -18.65 10.53
CA GLY A 38 -41.04 -18.70 9.59
C GLY A 38 -40.56 -18.95 8.14
N PRO A 39 -41.02 -20.02 7.46
CA PRO A 39 -40.48 -20.48 6.18
C PRO A 39 -41.37 -20.17 4.95
N TRP A 40 -40.76 -20.24 3.76
CA TRP A 40 -41.35 -20.13 2.40
C TRP A 40 -41.77 -18.68 2.02
N ASP A 41 -41.59 -18.14 0.82
CA ASP A 41 -41.71 -18.71 -0.54
C ASP A 41 -40.78 -18.03 -1.58
N ASP A 42 -40.47 -18.78 -2.65
CA ASP A 42 -39.82 -18.33 -3.87
C ASP A 42 -40.73 -17.42 -4.70
N GLU A 43 -40.34 -16.16 -4.94
CA GLU A 43 -40.90 -15.33 -6.02
C GLU A 43 -39.79 -14.79 -6.93
N GLU A 44 -39.88 -15.19 -8.20
CA GLU A 44 -39.11 -14.71 -9.33
C GLU A 44 -39.35 -13.21 -9.57
N VAL A 45 -38.35 -12.38 -9.29
CA VAL A 45 -38.34 -10.98 -9.72
C VAL A 45 -37.77 -10.90 -11.14
N THR A 46 -38.68 -10.92 -12.12
CA THR A 46 -38.40 -10.54 -13.50
C THR A 46 -38.11 -9.04 -13.57
N THR A 47 -36.91 -8.68 -14.04
CA THR A 47 -36.50 -7.28 -14.23
C THR A 47 -36.78 -6.86 -15.67
N ASP A 48 -37.91 -6.17 -15.86
CA ASP A 48 -38.36 -5.66 -17.15
C ASP A 48 -37.65 -4.31 -17.45
N ILE A 49 -36.74 -4.34 -18.43
CA ILE A 49 -35.93 -3.19 -18.85
C ILE A 49 -36.77 -2.30 -19.79
N ARG A 50 -37.28 -1.18 -19.26
CA ARG A 50 -37.87 -0.10 -20.06
C ARG A 50 -36.80 0.92 -20.48
N PRO A 51 -36.59 1.18 -21.78
CA PRO A 51 -35.74 2.29 -22.21
C PRO A 51 -36.48 3.63 -22.12
N ALA A 52 -35.82 4.60 -21.51
CA ALA A 52 -36.26 6.00 -21.41
C ALA A 52 -36.24 6.67 -22.79
N ARG A 53 -37.42 7.10 -23.25
CA ARG A 53 -37.66 7.84 -24.48
C ARG A 53 -37.83 9.32 -24.12
N THR A 54 -36.82 10.14 -24.35
CA THR A 54 -36.93 11.60 -24.16
C THR A 54 -36.97 12.32 -25.49
N ARG A 55 -38.07 13.06 -25.65
CA ARG A 55 -38.57 13.78 -26.82
C ARG A 55 -37.60 14.84 -27.37
N THR A 56 -37.31 14.75 -28.66
CA THR A 56 -36.91 15.89 -29.50
C THR A 56 -38.16 16.65 -29.95
N THR A 57 -38.34 17.88 -29.46
CA THR A 57 -39.37 18.81 -29.94
C THR A 57 -38.94 19.41 -31.27
N ALA A 58 -39.46 18.86 -32.37
CA ALA A 58 -39.41 19.49 -33.69
C ALA A 58 -40.56 20.50 -33.82
N VAL A 59 -40.23 21.80 -33.76
CA VAL A 59 -41.15 22.90 -34.03
C VAL A 59 -41.38 22.98 -35.54
N THR A 60 -42.52 22.48 -36.00
CA THR A 60 -43.01 22.66 -37.36
C THR A 60 -43.62 24.06 -37.52
N LYS A 61 -42.81 25.03 -37.96
CA LYS A 61 -43.34 26.31 -38.45
C LYS A 61 -43.77 26.18 -39.91
N ARG A 62 -45.09 26.23 -40.07
CA ARG A 62 -45.88 26.37 -41.30
C ARG A 62 -45.32 27.48 -42.20
N VAL A 63 -44.72 27.11 -43.33
CA VAL A 63 -44.30 28.04 -44.38
C VAL A 63 -45.50 28.35 -45.28
N GLN A 64 -46.06 29.55 -45.14
CA GLN A 64 -46.98 30.12 -46.14
C GLN A 64 -46.17 30.51 -47.38
N LYS A 65 -46.55 29.98 -48.55
CA LYS A 65 -46.07 30.40 -49.87
C LYS A 65 -46.47 31.85 -50.17
N PRO A 66 -45.54 32.77 -50.47
CA PRO A 66 -45.86 34.01 -51.16
C PRO A 66 -45.88 33.77 -52.68
N LYS A 67 -46.89 34.35 -53.34
CA LYS A 67 -47.06 34.43 -54.79
C LYS A 67 -45.83 35.08 -55.44
N ALA A 68 -45.30 34.44 -56.48
CA ALA A 68 -44.25 34.97 -57.34
C ALA A 68 -44.74 36.22 -58.09
N ARG A 69 -43.92 37.27 -58.12
CA ARG A 69 -44.04 38.44 -59.01
C ARG A 69 -42.79 38.49 -59.91
N PRO A 70 -42.90 38.85 -61.20
CA PRO A 70 -41.81 38.68 -62.16
C PRO A 70 -40.63 39.64 -61.93
N LEU A 71 -39.48 39.16 -62.40
CA LEU A 71 -38.14 39.72 -62.34
C LEU A 71 -38.01 41.18 -62.78
N GLU A 72 -37.28 41.97 -61.98
CA GLU A 72 -36.58 43.16 -62.45
C GLU A 72 -35.09 42.99 -62.09
N SER A 73 -34.28 42.78 -63.13
CA SER A 73 -32.85 42.49 -63.04
C SER A 73 -32.07 43.77 -62.68
N ARG A 74 -31.85 44.00 -61.39
CA ARG A 74 -30.93 45.04 -60.93
C ARG A 74 -29.51 44.47 -60.87
N GLN A 75 -28.72 44.73 -61.91
CA GLN A 75 -27.29 44.43 -61.93
C GLN A 75 -26.59 45.19 -60.78
N ILE A 76 -26.17 44.47 -59.75
CA ILE A 76 -25.27 45.02 -58.73
C ILE A 76 -23.85 44.85 -59.26
N SER A 77 -23.25 45.93 -59.74
CA SER A 77 -21.83 45.95 -60.08
C SER A 77 -21.00 45.76 -58.80
N VAL A 78 -20.44 44.58 -58.59
CA VAL A 78 -19.48 44.34 -57.50
C VAL A 78 -18.17 45.03 -57.87
N ARG A 79 -18.00 46.26 -57.37
CA ARG A 79 -16.74 46.98 -57.46
C ARG A 79 -15.73 46.30 -56.54
N ARG A 80 -14.84 45.48 -57.11
CA ARG A 80 -13.69 44.90 -56.38
C ARG A 80 -12.84 46.05 -55.84
N ARG A 81 -12.82 46.23 -54.52
CA ARG A 81 -11.89 47.15 -53.87
C ARG A 81 -10.49 46.56 -53.97
N PRO A 82 -9.47 47.31 -54.44
CA PRO A 82 -8.10 46.82 -54.42
C PRO A 82 -7.68 46.59 -52.96
N LYS A 83 -7.15 45.39 -52.69
CA LYS A 83 -6.55 45.06 -51.40
C LYS A 83 -5.22 45.82 -51.34
N VAL A 84 -5.22 46.96 -50.65
CA VAL A 84 -4.00 47.69 -50.32
C VAL A 84 -3.23 46.83 -49.33
N ILE A 85 -2.12 46.23 -49.79
CA ILE A 85 -1.16 45.56 -48.93
C ILE A 85 -0.23 46.67 -48.46
N ASP A 86 -0.41 47.10 -47.21
CA ASP A 86 0.54 48.01 -46.56
C ASP A 86 1.85 47.26 -46.33
N GLU A 87 2.78 47.38 -47.27
CA GLU A 87 4.09 46.74 -47.24
C GLU A 87 4.98 47.24 -46.08
N TYR A 88 4.57 48.34 -45.43
CA TYR A 88 5.22 48.93 -44.26
C TYR A 88 4.42 48.81 -42.96
N ALA A 89 3.41 47.94 -42.89
CA ALA A 89 2.69 47.72 -41.63
C ALA A 89 3.65 47.22 -40.53
N PRO A 90 3.82 47.94 -39.41
CA PRO A 90 4.71 47.50 -38.34
C PRO A 90 4.26 46.15 -37.81
N HIS A 91 5.23 45.25 -37.58
CA HIS A 91 4.96 43.89 -37.17
C HIS A 91 4.04 43.90 -35.93
N PRO A 92 2.94 43.12 -35.90
CA PRO A 92 1.91 43.20 -34.85
C PRO A 92 2.47 43.02 -33.43
N LEU A 93 3.63 42.40 -33.30
CA LEU A 93 4.33 42.15 -32.03
C LEU A 93 5.19 43.34 -31.53
N GLN A 94 5.50 44.34 -32.35
CA GLN A 94 6.28 45.51 -31.90
C GLN A 94 5.54 46.31 -30.83
N ARG A 95 4.21 46.38 -30.90
CA ARG A 95 3.38 47.08 -29.92
C ARG A 95 3.43 46.44 -28.53
N HIS A 96 3.66 45.13 -28.46
CA HIS A 96 3.61 44.35 -27.23
C HIS A 96 4.98 44.08 -26.61
N ARG A 97 6.07 44.43 -27.30
CA ARG A 97 7.46 44.29 -26.85
C ARG A 97 7.73 44.76 -25.40
N PRO A 98 7.25 45.94 -24.93
CA PRO A 98 7.54 46.38 -23.56
C PRO A 98 6.91 45.51 -22.48
N TRP A 99 5.84 44.76 -22.79
CA TRP A 99 5.21 43.80 -21.87
C TRP A 99 5.74 42.38 -22.07
N LEU A 100 6.10 42.02 -23.30
CA LEU A 100 6.61 40.70 -23.64
C LEU A 100 8.03 40.48 -23.11
N ASN A 101 8.89 41.49 -23.18
CA ASN A 101 10.28 41.41 -22.72
C ASN A 101 10.39 40.99 -21.24
N PRO A 102 9.73 41.65 -20.26
CA PRO A 102 9.82 41.24 -18.85
C PRO A 102 9.26 39.83 -18.60
N LEU A 103 8.22 39.42 -19.33
CA LEU A 103 7.70 38.05 -19.24
C LEU A 103 8.70 37.02 -19.74
N ILE A 104 9.37 37.29 -20.86
CA ILE A 104 10.42 36.43 -21.40
C ILE A 104 11.60 36.36 -20.42
N TYR A 105 12.04 37.48 -19.86
CA TYR A 105 13.12 37.51 -18.87
C TYR A 105 12.74 36.73 -17.60
N SER A 106 11.54 36.94 -17.06
CA SER A 106 11.07 36.20 -15.87
C SER A 106 10.97 34.69 -16.11
N SER A 107 10.52 34.29 -17.30
CA SER A 107 10.41 32.88 -17.69
C SER A 107 11.79 32.24 -17.86
N ALA A 108 12.74 32.97 -18.47
CA ALA A 108 14.12 32.52 -18.61
C ALA A 108 14.81 32.35 -17.25
N ILE A 109 14.63 33.30 -16.32
CA ILE A 109 15.16 33.20 -14.96
C ILE A 109 14.55 32.00 -14.22
N GLY A 110 13.24 31.78 -14.34
CA GLY A 110 12.56 30.63 -13.75
C GLY A 110 13.11 29.29 -14.26
N LEU A 111 13.35 29.18 -15.56
CA LEU A 111 13.95 27.98 -16.16
C LEU A 111 15.39 27.74 -15.70
N ILE A 112 16.20 28.80 -15.60
CA ILE A 112 17.57 28.71 -15.07
C ILE A 112 17.55 28.26 -13.61
N PHE A 113 16.66 28.82 -12.79
CA PHE A 113 16.53 28.43 -11.38
C PHE A 113 16.11 26.96 -11.24
N LEU A 114 15.15 26.51 -12.05
CA LEU A 114 14.73 25.10 -12.09
C LEU A 114 15.87 24.18 -12.52
N ALA A 115 16.68 24.57 -13.51
CA ALA A 115 17.84 23.82 -13.94
C ALA A 115 18.91 23.73 -12.84
N VAL A 116 19.15 24.82 -12.10
CA VAL A 116 20.08 24.85 -10.96
C VAL A 116 19.58 23.94 -9.83
N LEU A 117 18.28 23.96 -9.52
CA LEU A 117 17.69 23.06 -8.52
C LEU A 117 17.77 21.59 -8.92
N LEU A 118 17.50 21.27 -10.19
CA LEU A 118 17.65 19.92 -10.72
C LEU A 118 19.11 19.48 -10.67
N TRP A 119 20.04 20.35 -11.04
CA TRP A 119 21.48 20.07 -10.97
C TRP A 119 21.95 19.85 -9.53
N ALA A 120 21.54 20.71 -8.58
CA ALA A 120 21.84 20.54 -7.16
C ALA A 120 21.27 19.23 -6.62
N GLY A 121 20.04 18.87 -7.00
CA GLY A 121 19.41 17.61 -6.64
C GLY A 121 20.10 16.37 -7.23
N ILE A 122 20.84 16.50 -8.33
CA ILE A 122 21.67 15.43 -8.89
C ILE A 122 23.06 15.41 -8.22
N ALA A 123 23.69 16.57 -8.05
CA ALA A 123 25.05 16.71 -7.52
C ALA A 123 25.16 16.40 -6.01
N GLN A 124 24.09 16.64 -5.25
CA GLN A 124 24.05 16.36 -3.80
C GLN A 124 23.60 14.93 -3.47
N ARG A 125 23.29 14.08 -4.47
CA ARG A 125 23.01 12.66 -4.23
C ARG A 125 24.32 11.89 -4.02
N PRO A 126 24.56 11.29 -2.85
CA PRO A 126 25.61 10.30 -2.71
C PRO A 126 25.20 9.03 -3.46
N GLY A 127 25.71 8.85 -4.68
CA GLY A 127 25.52 7.62 -5.46
C GLY A 127 25.31 7.87 -6.96
N VAL A 128 25.76 6.91 -7.77
CA VAL A 128 25.66 6.95 -9.23
C VAL A 128 24.19 6.77 -9.65
N PRO A 129 23.62 7.59 -10.57
CA PRO A 129 22.28 7.36 -11.10
C PRO A 129 22.29 6.11 -11.99
N GLN A 130 21.86 4.98 -11.44
CA GLN A 130 21.58 3.77 -12.22
C GLN A 130 20.21 3.90 -12.88
N LEU A 131 20.18 4.45 -14.10
CA LEU A 131 19.10 4.18 -15.03
C LEU A 131 19.36 2.80 -15.64
N LEU A 132 18.98 1.73 -14.93
CA LEU A 132 18.96 0.41 -15.54
C LEU A 132 17.65 0.22 -16.31
N PRO A 133 17.71 -0.12 -17.60
CA PRO A 133 16.53 -0.48 -18.35
C PRO A 133 15.96 -1.76 -17.74
N ASN A 134 14.68 -1.72 -17.36
CA ASN A 134 13.94 -2.83 -16.79
C ASN A 134 13.69 -3.91 -17.85
N TYR A 135 14.74 -4.68 -18.18
CA TYR A 135 14.64 -5.90 -18.95
C TYR A 135 15.02 -7.08 -18.07
N GLY A 136 13.99 -7.75 -17.53
CA GLY A 136 13.99 -9.18 -17.26
C GLY A 136 15.24 -9.74 -16.58
N GLY A 137 15.66 -9.15 -15.45
CA GLY A 137 16.62 -9.80 -14.56
C GLY A 137 16.05 -11.15 -14.12
N LYS A 138 16.86 -12.21 -14.15
CA LYS A 138 16.49 -13.49 -13.56
C LYS A 138 16.20 -13.26 -12.08
N VAL A 139 14.91 -13.29 -11.71
CA VAL A 139 14.45 -13.21 -10.33
C VAL A 139 15.02 -14.41 -9.59
N TYR A 140 15.94 -14.17 -8.66
CA TYR A 140 16.39 -15.22 -7.76
C TYR A 140 15.24 -15.53 -6.78
N ASP A 141 15.09 -16.82 -6.43
CA ASP A 141 14.13 -17.38 -5.46
C ASP A 141 14.35 -16.91 -4.01
N ILE A 142 14.52 -15.61 -3.79
CA ILE A 142 14.93 -15.08 -2.50
C ILE A 142 13.78 -15.09 -1.49
N GLN A 143 12.56 -15.34 -1.98
CA GLN A 143 11.43 -15.75 -1.17
C GLN A 143 10.93 -17.16 -1.54
N VAL A 144 11.86 -18.10 -1.84
CA VAL A 144 11.66 -19.56 -2.01
C VAL A 144 10.30 -20.01 -2.56
N GLY A 145 9.89 -19.34 -3.64
CA GLY A 145 8.90 -19.90 -4.55
C GLY A 145 9.48 -21.10 -5.29
N GLY A 146 8.66 -21.75 -6.12
CA GLY A 146 9.08 -22.84 -6.99
C GLY A 146 9.31 -24.18 -6.26
N ASN A 147 10.21 -25.01 -6.79
CA ASN A 147 10.34 -26.42 -6.39
C ASN A 147 10.79 -26.63 -4.92
N GLN A 148 11.46 -25.63 -4.33
CA GLN A 148 11.93 -25.69 -2.94
C GLN A 148 10.80 -25.47 -1.91
N ALA A 149 9.64 -24.98 -2.35
CA ALA A 149 8.49 -24.71 -1.49
C ALA A 149 7.99 -25.97 -0.74
N THR A 150 8.05 -27.11 -1.41
CA THR A 150 7.64 -28.42 -0.87
C THR A 150 8.35 -28.79 0.44
N THR A 151 9.57 -28.30 0.66
CA THR A 151 10.38 -28.63 1.85
C THR A 151 9.90 -27.92 3.13
N TRP A 152 9.15 -26.82 3.00
CA TRP A 152 8.75 -25.98 4.13
C TRP A 152 7.24 -25.74 4.25
N GLN A 153 6.45 -26.06 3.23
CA GLN A 153 4.98 -25.89 3.23
C GLN A 153 4.21 -26.87 4.15
N THR A 154 4.92 -27.71 4.90
CA THR A 154 4.29 -28.67 5.80
C THR A 154 3.50 -27.97 6.92
N PRO A 155 2.30 -28.48 7.29
CA PRO A 155 1.44 -27.85 8.28
C PRO A 155 1.97 -27.93 9.71
N LYS A 156 2.98 -28.77 9.97
CA LYS A 156 3.59 -28.94 11.28
C LYS A 156 4.94 -28.22 11.34
N PRO A 157 5.25 -27.52 12.45
CA PRO A 157 6.57 -26.92 12.65
C PRO A 157 7.68 -27.97 12.58
N ILE A 158 8.69 -27.74 11.75
CA ILE A 158 9.86 -28.60 11.66
C ILE A 158 10.76 -28.38 12.90
N PRO A 159 11.33 -29.44 13.51
CA PRO A 159 12.28 -29.31 14.60
C PRO A 159 13.45 -28.39 14.25
N THR A 160 13.78 -27.44 15.12
CA THR A 160 14.88 -26.50 14.88
C THR A 160 16.22 -27.08 15.32
N LYS A 161 17.24 -26.95 14.47
CA LYS A 161 18.63 -27.24 14.85
C LYS A 161 19.28 -26.09 15.65
N VAL A 162 18.73 -24.89 15.54
CA VAL A 162 19.18 -23.72 16.31
C VAL A 162 18.57 -23.72 17.72
N PRO A 163 19.34 -23.34 18.75
CA PRO A 163 18.81 -23.09 20.07
C PRO A 163 17.68 -22.05 19.99
N THR A 164 16.68 -22.20 20.86
CA THR A 164 15.63 -21.19 21.06
C THR A 164 16.27 -19.90 21.58
N SER A 165 16.75 -19.06 20.66
CA SER A 165 17.50 -17.86 20.97
C SER A 165 16.61 -16.86 21.70
N LYS A 166 17.10 -16.35 22.83
CA LYS A 166 16.53 -15.23 23.59
C LYS A 166 17.13 -13.88 23.19
N GLY A 167 17.84 -13.81 22.05
CA GLY A 167 18.44 -12.58 21.56
C GLY A 167 17.41 -11.48 21.27
N PRO A 168 17.82 -10.20 21.26
CA PRO A 168 16.92 -9.10 20.93
C PRO A 168 16.28 -9.33 19.57
N TYR A 169 14.96 -9.09 19.49
CA TYR A 169 14.14 -9.30 18.29
C TYR A 169 14.18 -10.72 17.70
N SER A 170 14.39 -11.74 18.54
CA SER A 170 14.07 -13.12 18.18
C SER A 170 12.58 -13.23 17.85
N VAL A 171 12.27 -13.86 16.70
CA VAL A 171 10.88 -14.10 16.29
C VAL A 171 10.26 -15.29 17.03
N LEU A 172 11.11 -16.18 17.56
CA LEU A 172 10.70 -17.30 18.39
C LEU A 172 10.28 -16.82 19.77
N GLY A 173 9.11 -17.25 20.23
CA GLY A 173 8.63 -16.89 21.56
C GLY A 173 7.14 -17.11 21.73
N LYS A 174 6.69 -16.97 22.98
CA LYS A 174 5.26 -16.88 23.28
C LYS A 174 4.72 -15.54 22.77
N PRO A 175 3.42 -15.44 22.48
CA PRO A 175 2.83 -14.17 22.09
C PRO A 175 3.06 -13.05 23.11
N THR A 176 3.46 -11.88 22.63
CA THR A 176 3.63 -10.68 23.46
C THR A 176 2.49 -9.67 23.32
N ILE A 177 1.56 -9.90 22.39
CA ILE A 177 0.33 -9.13 22.18
C ILE A 177 -0.87 -10.07 22.11
N SER A 178 -2.05 -9.61 22.51
CA SER A 178 -3.29 -10.40 22.46
C SER A 178 -3.93 -10.38 21.07
N ALA A 179 -4.76 -11.40 20.77
CA ALA A 179 -5.61 -11.42 19.57
C ALA A 179 -6.51 -10.18 19.46
N SER A 180 -7.06 -9.71 20.58
CA SER A 180 -7.89 -8.49 20.63
C SER A 180 -7.07 -7.24 20.28
N PHE A 181 -5.81 -7.16 20.70
CA PHE A 181 -4.91 -6.07 20.32
C PHE A 181 -4.63 -6.08 18.81
N ILE A 182 -4.30 -7.25 18.24
CA ILE A 182 -4.10 -7.42 16.79
C ILE A 182 -5.34 -6.92 16.02
N ASN A 183 -6.53 -7.32 16.46
CA ASN A 183 -7.79 -6.87 15.85
C ASN A 183 -7.96 -5.35 15.89
N ARG A 184 -7.57 -4.68 16.98
CA ARG A 184 -7.63 -3.21 17.05
C ARG A 184 -6.64 -2.56 16.09
N VAL A 185 -5.42 -3.09 15.96
CA VAL A 185 -4.44 -2.58 14.98
C VAL A 185 -4.99 -2.69 13.56
N LEU A 186 -5.50 -3.87 13.18
CA LEU A 186 -6.05 -4.10 11.85
C LEU A 186 -7.27 -3.23 11.56
N ALA A 187 -8.18 -3.08 12.54
CA ALA A 187 -9.35 -2.21 12.40
C ALA A 187 -8.97 -0.73 12.28
N ASN A 188 -8.03 -0.25 13.10
CA ASN A 188 -7.55 1.14 13.06
C ASN A 188 -6.89 1.48 11.72
N ALA A 189 -6.23 0.51 11.09
CA ALA A 189 -5.60 0.67 9.78
C ALA A 189 -6.58 0.53 8.59
N GLY A 190 -7.86 0.22 8.82
CA GLY A 190 -8.81 -0.07 7.74
C GLY A 190 -8.46 -1.32 6.94
N SER A 191 -7.81 -2.30 7.58
CA SER A 191 -7.36 -3.53 6.92
C SER A 191 -8.55 -4.38 6.44
N PRO A 192 -8.50 -4.95 5.23
CA PRO A 192 -9.47 -5.97 4.80
C PRO A 192 -9.40 -7.26 5.62
N ALA A 193 -8.36 -7.46 6.44
CA ALA A 193 -8.25 -8.56 7.39
C ALA A 193 -8.73 -8.18 8.81
N ALA A 194 -9.41 -7.04 8.99
CA ALA A 194 -10.00 -6.68 10.28
C ALA A 194 -10.93 -7.81 10.80
N GLY A 195 -10.83 -8.12 12.09
CA GLY A 195 -11.53 -9.24 12.72
C GLY A 195 -10.75 -10.57 12.69
N LYS A 196 -9.66 -10.69 11.93
CA LYS A 196 -8.86 -11.94 11.80
C LYS A 196 -7.70 -12.08 12.80
N GLY A 197 -7.61 -11.20 13.79
CA GLY A 197 -6.54 -11.17 14.78
C GLY A 197 -6.43 -12.46 15.62
N GLN A 198 -7.54 -13.17 15.85
CA GLN A 198 -7.51 -14.47 16.53
C GLN A 198 -6.78 -15.53 15.70
N ALA A 199 -7.06 -15.61 14.39
CA ALA A 199 -6.38 -16.55 13.51
C ALA A 199 -4.87 -16.27 13.45
N MET A 200 -4.46 -15.00 13.31
CA MET A 200 -3.05 -14.63 13.33
C MET A 200 -2.38 -15.00 14.67
N TYR A 201 -3.06 -14.77 15.80
CA TYR A 201 -2.57 -15.15 17.13
C TYR A 201 -2.40 -16.66 17.27
N ASP A 202 -3.42 -17.44 16.91
CA ASP A 202 -3.42 -18.90 17.05
C ASP A 202 -2.35 -19.55 16.18
N LEU A 203 -2.10 -19.01 14.98
CA LEU A 203 -0.99 -19.42 14.13
C LEU A 203 0.36 -19.09 14.78
N GLY A 204 0.51 -17.91 15.40
CA GLY A 204 1.69 -17.58 16.19
C GLY A 204 1.97 -18.61 17.29
N VAL A 205 0.93 -18.99 18.05
CA VAL A 205 1.02 -20.06 19.06
C VAL A 205 1.40 -21.40 18.41
N LYS A 206 0.70 -21.80 17.35
CA LYS A 206 0.93 -23.07 16.63
C LYS A 206 2.37 -23.21 16.14
N TYR A 207 2.94 -22.15 15.59
CA TYR A 207 4.29 -22.16 15.01
C TYR A 207 5.39 -21.75 16.00
N GLY A 208 5.04 -21.34 17.23
CA GLY A 208 5.99 -20.87 18.23
C GLY A 208 6.66 -19.54 17.86
N ILE A 209 5.95 -18.71 17.11
CA ILE A 209 6.39 -17.39 16.66
C ILE A 209 5.50 -16.34 17.31
N ASP A 210 6.11 -15.32 17.92
CA ASP A 210 5.36 -14.22 18.51
C ASP A 210 4.60 -13.45 17.40
N PRO A 211 3.25 -13.39 17.42
CA PRO A 211 2.44 -12.84 16.34
C PRO A 211 2.64 -11.34 16.11
N VAL A 212 3.29 -10.63 17.03
CA VAL A 212 3.71 -9.24 16.79
C VAL A 212 4.59 -9.11 15.53
N TYR A 213 5.41 -10.12 15.23
CA TYR A 213 6.26 -10.08 14.03
C TYR A 213 5.48 -10.33 12.76
N ALA A 214 4.51 -11.26 12.75
CA ALA A 214 3.62 -11.43 11.59
C ALA A 214 2.86 -10.14 11.30
N LEU A 215 2.32 -9.49 12.35
CA LEU A 215 1.65 -8.20 12.20
C LEU A 215 2.59 -7.11 11.65
N ALA A 216 3.87 -7.12 12.06
CA ALA A 216 4.84 -6.10 11.65
C ALA A 216 5.26 -6.28 10.19
N PHE A 217 5.48 -7.53 9.76
CA PHE A 217 5.66 -7.85 8.34
C PHE A 217 4.43 -7.43 7.55
N TYR A 218 3.22 -7.74 8.02
CA TYR A 218 2.00 -7.37 7.30
C TYR A 218 1.85 -5.85 7.10
N GLN A 219 2.20 -5.07 8.13
CA GLN A 219 2.26 -3.62 8.03
C GLN A 219 3.25 -3.18 6.96
N HIS A 220 4.48 -3.69 7.03
CA HIS A 220 5.56 -3.28 6.13
C HIS A 220 5.28 -3.64 4.67
N GLU A 221 4.74 -4.84 4.44
CA GLU A 221 4.58 -5.44 3.12
C GLU A 221 3.42 -4.85 2.31
N SER A 222 2.35 -4.41 2.98
CA SER A 222 1.12 -4.04 2.27
C SER A 222 0.26 -3.02 3.00
N THR A 223 0.78 -2.40 4.07
CA THR A 223 -0.04 -1.58 4.98
C THR A 223 -1.29 -2.36 5.41
N PHE A 224 -1.06 -3.56 5.93
CA PHE A 224 -2.11 -4.49 6.36
C PHE A 224 -3.09 -4.87 5.24
N GLY A 225 -2.59 -5.15 4.04
CA GLY A 225 -3.39 -5.61 2.90
C GLY A 225 -4.18 -4.52 2.18
N THR A 226 -3.99 -3.25 2.53
CA THR A 226 -4.69 -2.13 1.87
C THR A 226 -4.02 -1.68 0.57
N ARG A 227 -2.79 -2.15 0.31
CA ARG A 227 -1.98 -1.75 -0.85
C ARG A 227 -1.19 -2.94 -1.41
N GLY A 228 -0.74 -2.80 -2.65
CA GLY A 228 0.18 -3.74 -3.31
C GLY A 228 -0.44 -5.08 -3.63
N GLU A 229 0.41 -6.08 -3.91
CA GLU A 229 -0.02 -7.41 -4.37
C GLU A 229 -0.93 -8.14 -3.37
N ALA A 230 -0.84 -7.80 -2.07
CA ALA A 230 -1.71 -8.35 -1.04
C ALA A 230 -3.21 -8.16 -1.33
N GLN A 231 -3.61 -7.11 -2.07
CA GLN A 231 -5.01 -6.88 -2.44
C GLN A 231 -5.57 -7.97 -3.36
N ALA A 232 -4.73 -8.58 -4.21
CA ALA A 232 -5.12 -9.65 -5.12
C ALA A 232 -4.75 -11.05 -4.58
N THR A 233 -3.65 -11.14 -3.83
CA THR A 233 -3.08 -12.42 -3.38
C THR A 233 -3.57 -12.87 -2.01
N LEU A 234 -4.12 -11.98 -1.19
CA LEU A 234 -4.43 -12.23 0.23
C LEU A 234 -3.20 -12.70 1.04
N SER A 235 -2.00 -12.28 0.60
CA SER A 235 -0.72 -12.68 1.17
C SER A 235 -0.25 -11.68 2.23
N LEU A 236 0.09 -12.17 3.41
CA LEU A 236 0.67 -11.32 4.47
C LEU A 236 2.01 -10.72 4.06
N GLY A 237 2.81 -11.50 3.33
CA GLY A 237 4.19 -11.17 3.04
C GLY A 237 4.55 -11.23 1.57
N ASN A 238 3.57 -11.09 0.66
CA ASN A 238 3.81 -11.13 -0.79
C ASN A 238 4.60 -12.37 -1.26
N LEU A 239 4.28 -13.55 -0.70
CA LEU A 239 4.93 -14.82 -1.05
C LEU A 239 4.96 -15.06 -2.57
N ARG A 240 6.14 -15.44 -3.06
CA ARG A 240 6.34 -15.87 -4.46
C ARG A 240 5.58 -17.16 -4.75
N CYS A 241 5.43 -17.50 -6.02
CA CYS A 241 4.65 -18.65 -6.46
C CYS A 241 5.09 -19.96 -5.79
N ILE A 242 4.13 -20.73 -5.26
CA ILE A 242 4.34 -22.02 -4.61
C ILE A 242 3.44 -23.09 -5.25
N PRO A 243 3.84 -24.38 -5.27
CA PRO A 243 3.21 -25.42 -6.09
C PRO A 243 1.71 -25.66 -5.84
N ASP A 244 1.21 -25.42 -4.64
CA ASP A 244 -0.18 -25.69 -4.26
C ASP A 244 -1.10 -24.45 -4.37
N ARG A 245 -0.62 -23.36 -4.96
CA ARG A 245 -1.37 -22.09 -5.12
C ARG A 245 -1.39 -21.62 -6.56
N GLU A 246 -2.45 -20.87 -6.87
CA GLU A 246 -2.51 -20.10 -8.12
C GLU A 246 -1.36 -19.09 -8.14
N CYS A 247 -0.56 -19.13 -9.20
CA CYS A 247 0.56 -18.22 -9.43
C CYS A 247 0.10 -17.10 -10.37
N ILE A 248 -0.15 -15.91 -9.82
CA ILE A 248 -0.62 -14.73 -10.55
C ILE A 248 0.53 -13.74 -10.79
N ASP A 249 0.32 -12.78 -11.69
CA ASP A 249 1.24 -11.65 -11.93
C ASP A 249 2.68 -12.08 -12.25
N GLN A 250 2.80 -13.10 -13.10
CA GLN A 250 4.08 -13.72 -13.47
C GLN A 250 5.02 -12.76 -14.21
N ASP A 251 4.45 -11.80 -14.95
CA ASP A 251 5.17 -10.70 -15.58
C ASP A 251 5.80 -9.73 -14.57
N ARG A 252 5.33 -9.75 -13.31
CA ARG A 252 5.83 -8.94 -12.19
C ARG A 252 6.60 -9.79 -11.16
N GLY A 253 7.07 -10.97 -11.57
CA GLY A 253 7.88 -11.87 -10.75
C GLY A 253 7.09 -12.97 -10.04
N GLY A 254 5.77 -13.05 -10.23
CA GLY A 254 4.94 -14.17 -9.79
C GLY A 254 4.66 -14.21 -8.28
N TYR A 255 3.38 -14.24 -7.93
CA TYR A 255 2.94 -14.28 -6.53
C TYR A 255 1.93 -15.39 -6.30
N ALA A 256 2.02 -16.03 -5.13
CA ALA A 256 1.06 -17.04 -4.70
C ALA A 256 -0.23 -16.36 -4.23
N LYS A 257 -1.36 -16.70 -4.84
CA LYS A 257 -2.69 -16.26 -4.41
C LYS A 257 -3.31 -17.28 -3.45
N PHE A 258 -3.74 -16.77 -2.31
CA PHE A 258 -4.32 -17.55 -1.21
C PHE A 258 -5.85 -17.51 -1.23
N ARG A 259 -6.46 -18.51 -0.60
CA ARG A 259 -7.92 -18.67 -0.57
C ARG A 259 -8.59 -17.70 0.42
N SER A 260 -7.86 -17.28 1.44
CA SER A 260 -8.28 -16.30 2.44
C SER A 260 -7.06 -15.63 3.08
N TRP A 261 -7.28 -14.57 3.87
CA TRP A 261 -6.21 -13.97 4.66
C TRP A 261 -5.57 -14.95 5.65
N GLU A 262 -6.36 -15.79 6.32
CA GLU A 262 -5.86 -16.80 7.26
C GLU A 262 -4.98 -17.86 6.57
N ASP A 263 -5.32 -18.23 5.34
CA ASP A 263 -4.52 -19.13 4.50
C ASP A 263 -3.17 -18.49 4.11
N GLY A 264 -3.17 -17.20 3.78
CA GLY A 264 -1.96 -16.41 3.57
C GLY A 264 -1.13 -16.23 4.85
N PHE A 265 -1.78 -16.03 6.00
CA PHE A 265 -1.11 -15.94 7.31
C PHE A 265 -0.39 -17.24 7.62
N GLU A 266 -1.08 -18.38 7.51
CA GLU A 266 -0.49 -19.68 7.80
C GLU A 266 0.70 -19.96 6.88
N SER A 267 0.60 -19.61 5.60
CA SER A 267 1.69 -19.80 4.64
C SER A 267 2.92 -18.97 4.98
N TRP A 268 2.75 -17.73 5.47
CA TRP A 268 3.85 -16.94 5.99
C TRP A 268 4.46 -17.56 7.25
N TYR A 269 3.65 -18.06 8.18
CA TYR A 269 4.17 -18.74 9.38
C TYR A 269 4.94 -20.02 9.02
N LYS A 270 4.45 -20.82 8.08
CA LYS A 270 5.17 -21.99 7.53
C LYS A 270 6.52 -21.57 6.96
N LEU A 271 6.54 -20.54 6.12
CA LEU A 271 7.76 -20.02 5.52
C LEU A 271 8.78 -19.64 6.59
N ILE A 272 8.42 -18.76 7.53
CA ILE A 272 9.34 -18.31 8.57
C ILE A 272 9.76 -19.48 9.47
N ARG A 273 8.82 -20.31 9.92
CA ARG A 273 9.10 -21.34 10.91
C ARG A 273 9.92 -22.51 10.35
N ASN A 274 9.56 -22.98 9.17
CA ASN A 274 10.12 -24.21 8.61
C ASN A 274 11.36 -23.92 7.78
N LEU A 275 11.35 -22.88 6.96
CA LEU A 275 12.52 -22.56 6.16
C LEU A 275 13.51 -21.69 6.94
N TYR A 276 13.13 -20.45 7.25
CA TYR A 276 14.07 -19.47 7.80
C TYR A 276 14.65 -19.95 9.13
N ILE A 277 13.80 -20.43 10.04
CA ILE A 277 14.26 -20.86 11.36
C ILE A 277 14.79 -22.29 11.33
N ALA A 278 14.00 -23.28 10.90
CA ALA A 278 14.38 -24.68 11.08
C ALA A 278 15.49 -25.14 10.12
N GLN A 279 15.42 -24.73 8.85
CA GLN A 279 16.42 -25.12 7.84
C GLN A 279 17.62 -24.16 7.82
N TRP A 280 17.40 -22.84 7.86
CA TRP A 280 18.47 -21.84 7.71
C TRP A 280 19.02 -21.29 9.03
N GLY A 281 18.36 -21.53 10.17
CA GLY A 281 18.83 -21.06 11.48
C GLY A 281 18.69 -19.54 11.70
N LEU A 282 17.89 -18.86 10.88
CA LEU A 282 17.64 -17.42 10.94
C LEU A 282 16.44 -17.13 11.86
N ASN A 283 16.71 -16.77 13.11
CA ASN A 283 15.68 -16.63 14.15
C ASN A 283 15.49 -15.20 14.68
N THR A 284 16.19 -14.21 14.15
CA THR A 284 15.99 -12.78 14.45
C THR A 284 15.65 -12.03 13.17
N ILE A 285 14.94 -10.91 13.27
CA ILE A 285 14.64 -10.07 12.09
C ILE A 285 15.92 -9.58 11.40
N ASP A 286 16.98 -9.29 12.15
CA ASP A 286 18.30 -8.91 11.60
C ASP A 286 18.92 -9.99 10.70
N LYS A 287 18.59 -11.26 10.93
CA LYS A 287 19.05 -12.39 10.12
C LYS A 287 18.07 -12.74 9.01
N ILE A 288 16.78 -12.59 9.26
CA ILE A 288 15.71 -12.94 8.31
C ILE A 288 15.68 -11.93 7.16
N ILE A 289 15.69 -10.63 7.44
CA ILE A 289 15.45 -9.59 6.44
C ILE A 289 16.46 -9.56 5.30
N PRO A 290 17.78 -9.66 5.52
CA PRO A 290 18.75 -9.71 4.42
C PRO A 290 18.51 -10.86 3.44
N ARG A 291 17.83 -11.92 3.89
CA ARG A 291 17.41 -13.02 3.03
C ARG A 291 15.97 -12.91 2.55
N TYR A 292 15.08 -12.20 3.23
CA TYR A 292 13.69 -12.04 2.84
C TYR A 292 13.49 -10.96 1.77
N ALA A 293 14.19 -9.84 1.94
CA ALA A 293 14.10 -8.66 1.09
C ALA A 293 15.53 -8.09 0.89
N PRO A 294 16.35 -8.76 0.06
CA PRO A 294 17.75 -8.41 -0.13
C PRO A 294 17.89 -7.09 -0.88
N SER A 295 18.98 -6.38 -0.62
CA SER A 295 19.39 -5.19 -1.37
C SER A 295 19.62 -5.45 -2.86
N ALA A 296 19.96 -6.69 -3.24
CA ALA A 296 20.07 -7.11 -4.64
C ALA A 296 18.77 -6.91 -5.45
N ASP A 297 17.62 -6.95 -4.77
CA ASP A 297 16.30 -6.71 -5.38
C ASP A 297 15.83 -5.25 -5.15
N ASN A 298 16.79 -4.33 -4.94
CA ASN A 298 16.57 -2.90 -4.64
C ASN A 298 15.83 -2.62 -3.33
N ASN A 299 15.88 -3.54 -2.36
CA ASN A 299 15.36 -3.29 -1.02
C ASN A 299 16.37 -2.51 -0.15
N ASN A 300 15.86 -1.80 0.86
CA ASN A 300 16.69 -1.25 1.93
C ASN A 300 16.52 -2.10 3.20
N GLU A 301 17.41 -3.07 3.38
CA GLU A 301 17.38 -4.03 4.48
C GLU A 301 17.35 -3.33 5.86
N GLN A 302 18.16 -2.28 6.05
CA GLN A 302 18.24 -1.57 7.33
C GLN A 302 16.98 -0.75 7.64
N ALA A 303 16.38 -0.13 6.62
CA ALA A 303 15.12 0.57 6.76
C ALA A 303 13.97 -0.41 7.08
N TYR A 304 13.96 -1.59 6.45
CA TYR A 304 13.00 -2.64 6.75
C TYR A 304 13.18 -3.11 8.21
N ILE A 305 14.38 -3.52 8.60
CA ILE A 305 14.66 -3.94 9.99
C ILE A 305 14.22 -2.86 10.99
N SER A 306 14.54 -1.59 10.75
CA SER A 306 14.14 -0.48 11.62
C SER A 306 12.63 -0.28 11.69
N SER A 307 11.93 -0.42 10.57
CA SER A 307 10.46 -0.35 10.50
C SER A 307 9.82 -1.45 11.36
N LEU A 308 10.30 -2.70 11.25
CA LEU A 308 9.80 -3.81 12.06
C LEU A 308 10.08 -3.61 13.54
N LYS A 309 11.31 -3.22 13.91
CA LYS A 309 11.68 -2.95 15.32
C LYS A 309 10.77 -1.87 15.92
N THR A 310 10.49 -0.81 15.17
CA THR A 310 9.63 0.29 15.60
C THR A 310 8.21 -0.21 15.86
N ALA A 311 7.62 -0.93 14.91
CA ALA A 311 6.27 -1.49 15.05
C ALA A 311 6.17 -2.46 16.24
N VAL A 312 7.11 -3.40 16.34
CA VAL A 312 7.18 -4.40 17.42
C VAL A 312 7.25 -3.72 18.79
N ASN A 313 8.11 -2.70 18.95
CA ASN A 313 8.24 -1.98 20.21
C ASN A 313 6.98 -1.19 20.56
N ALA A 314 6.38 -0.51 19.58
CA ALA A 314 5.16 0.26 19.78
C ALA A 314 4.01 -0.63 20.26
N TRP A 315 3.81 -1.77 19.62
CA TRP A 315 2.70 -2.68 19.94
C TRP A 315 2.90 -3.48 21.22
N ARG A 316 4.13 -3.86 21.55
CA ARG A 316 4.45 -4.43 22.87
C ARG A 316 4.19 -3.41 24.00
N ALA A 317 4.34 -2.12 23.71
CA ALA A 317 3.97 -1.04 24.64
C ALA A 317 2.47 -0.68 24.58
N GLY A 318 1.65 -1.39 23.81
CA GLY A 318 0.21 -1.17 23.71
C GLY A 318 -0.21 0.06 22.91
N LYS A 319 0.68 0.66 22.10
CA LYS A 319 0.39 1.83 21.28
C LYS A 319 -0.30 1.42 19.98
N LEU A 320 -1.32 2.17 19.54
CA LEU A 320 -1.99 1.98 18.25
C LEU A 320 -1.50 2.98 17.21
#